data_AF-A0A2N9BDA9-F1
#
_entry.id   AF-A0A2N9BDA9-F1
#
_cell.length_a   1.000
_cell.length_b   1.000
_cell.length_c   1.000
_cell.angle_alpha   90.00
_cell.angle_beta   90.00
_cell.angle_gamma   90.00
#
_symmetry.space_group_name_H-M   'P 1'
#
loop_
_entity.id
_entity.type
_entity.pdbx_description
1 polymer ?
#
loop_
_entity_poly.entity_id
_entity_poly.type
_entity_poly.pdbx_seq_one_letter_code
_entity_poly.pdbx_strand_id
1 'polypeptide(L)'
;MNEWHVMRVPDPGRWGTLPPEGFWGVQDLPAAVARIGLRPGDPVLVAPDGTVDRDLLDFVRSHEFRNLERETKRNYTTDIRPLLTLLSSRGVPWRRATRQDLADYRHWRCRAAENPGRIGGTKWDREASAFTKLFRWAKVYPLPVDVSRREDRAADAVSSRVLWLRHHSARPAGKPWCFRRAPRRSAPTGQG
;
A
#
# COMPACT_ATOMS: atom_id res chain seq x y z
N MET A 1 -23.15 -4.62 2.34
CA MET A 1 -22.26 -3.54 1.88
C MET A 1 -21.66 -2.90 3.12
N ASN A 2 -20.44 -3.31 3.50
CA ASN A 2 -19.81 -2.90 4.77
C ASN A 2 -18.46 -2.21 4.48
N GLU A 3 -18.48 -1.30 3.50
CA GLU A 3 -17.28 -0.65 2.99
C GLU A 3 -17.23 0.80 3.43
N TRP A 4 -16.01 1.30 3.63
CA TRP A 4 -15.80 2.73 3.85
C TRP A 4 -16.05 3.50 2.55
N HIS A 5 -16.65 4.67 2.69
CA HIS A 5 -16.91 5.59 1.59
C HIS A 5 -16.03 6.83 1.71
N VAL A 6 -15.51 7.28 0.56
CA VAL A 6 -14.74 8.52 0.49
C VAL A 6 -15.61 9.57 -0.18
N MET A 7 -16.08 10.51 0.63
CA MET A 7 -16.80 11.69 0.18
C MET A 7 -15.82 12.85 0.03
N ARG A 8 -16.18 13.84 -0.78
CA ARG A 8 -15.41 15.08 -0.91
C ARG A 8 -16.33 16.24 -0.55
N VAL A 9 -15.78 17.20 0.17
CA VAL A 9 -16.47 18.47 0.41
C VAL A 9 -16.60 19.18 -0.94
N PRO A 10 -17.82 19.36 -1.47
CA PRO A 10 -18.01 20.10 -2.71
C PRO A 10 -17.67 21.58 -2.50
N ASP A 11 -17.45 22.27 -3.62
CA ASP A 11 -17.29 23.71 -3.61
C ASP A 11 -18.57 24.40 -3.08
N PRO A 12 -18.50 25.52 -2.34
CA PRO A 12 -19.67 26.30 -1.89
C PRO A 12 -20.75 26.54 -2.95
N GLY A 13 -20.41 26.56 -4.25
CA GLY A 13 -21.39 26.66 -5.33
C GLY A 13 -21.93 25.32 -5.89
N ARG A 14 -21.47 24.17 -5.39
CA ARG A 14 -21.75 22.82 -5.94
C ARG A 14 -22.48 21.88 -4.98
N TRP A 15 -22.97 22.36 -3.83
CA TRP A 15 -23.71 21.53 -2.87
C TRP A 15 -25.03 20.99 -3.43
N GLY A 16 -25.60 21.65 -4.46
CA GLY A 16 -26.90 21.27 -5.04
C GLY A 16 -28.05 21.44 -4.06
N THR A 17 -29.24 20.94 -4.43
CA THR A 17 -30.37 20.84 -3.51
C THR A 17 -30.11 19.65 -2.58
N LEU A 18 -29.69 19.93 -1.35
CA LEU A 18 -29.55 18.90 -0.32
C LEU A 18 -30.95 18.42 0.11
N PRO A 19 -31.16 17.11 0.30
CA PRO A 19 -32.44 16.59 0.74
C PRO A 19 -32.80 17.18 2.12
N PRO A 20 -34.06 17.58 2.35
CA PRO A 20 -34.49 18.26 3.58
C PRO A 20 -34.38 17.36 4.82
N GLU A 21 -34.40 16.04 4.63
CA GLU A 21 -34.14 15.02 5.65
C GLU A 21 -32.67 14.92 6.09
N GLY A 22 -31.77 15.62 5.40
CA GLY A 22 -30.33 15.60 5.64
C GLY A 22 -29.62 14.45 4.93
N PHE A 23 -28.29 14.53 4.87
CA PHE A 23 -27.44 13.50 4.29
C PHE A 23 -26.75 12.73 5.43
N TRP A 24 -27.00 11.42 5.55
CA TRP A 24 -26.51 10.58 6.66
C TRP A 24 -26.85 11.11 8.07
N GLY A 25 -28.07 11.61 8.27
CA GLY A 25 -28.52 12.15 9.56
C GLY A 25 -28.01 13.56 9.88
N VAL A 26 -27.29 14.21 8.96
CA VAL A 26 -26.87 15.62 9.07
C VAL A 26 -27.81 16.48 8.23
N GLN A 27 -28.70 17.22 8.90
CA GLN A 27 -29.66 18.14 8.24
C GLN A 27 -28.94 19.29 7.53
N ASP A 28 -27.94 19.90 8.17
CA ASP A 28 -27.17 21.01 7.60
C ASP A 28 -25.72 20.62 7.34
N LEU A 29 -25.50 19.95 6.21
CA LEU A 29 -24.18 19.53 5.75
C LEU A 29 -23.18 20.70 5.59
N PRO A 30 -23.55 21.86 4.99
CA PRO A 30 -22.60 22.95 4.81
C PRO A 30 -22.21 23.62 6.13
N ALA A 31 -23.13 23.85 7.07
CA ALA A 31 -22.80 24.38 8.40
C ALA A 31 -22.03 23.36 9.24
N ALA A 32 -22.34 22.06 9.14
CA ALA A 32 -21.55 21.02 9.79
C ALA A 32 -20.09 21.02 9.30
N VAL A 33 -19.89 21.10 7.98
CA VAL A 33 -18.58 21.16 7.34
C VAL A 33 -17.83 22.44 7.74
N ALA A 34 -18.51 23.59 7.76
CA ALA A 34 -17.95 24.86 8.22
C ALA A 34 -17.57 24.82 9.70
N ARG A 35 -18.42 24.24 10.57
CA ARG A 35 -18.15 24.07 12.01
C ARG A 35 -16.96 23.15 12.28
N ILE A 36 -16.77 22.13 11.45
CA ILE A 36 -15.61 21.24 11.49
C ILE A 36 -14.36 21.93 10.90
N GLY A 37 -14.52 22.96 10.08
CA GLY A 37 -13.43 23.71 9.46
C GLY A 37 -12.79 22.99 8.28
N LEU A 38 -13.57 22.16 7.57
CA LEU A 38 -13.15 21.52 6.32
C LEU A 38 -13.20 22.52 5.16
N ARG A 39 -12.29 22.37 4.19
CA ARG A 39 -12.23 23.22 2.99
C ARG A 39 -12.79 22.49 1.78
N PRO A 40 -13.25 23.22 0.75
CA PRO A 40 -13.62 22.66 -0.54
C PRO A 40 -12.54 21.73 -1.13
N GLY A 41 -12.94 20.49 -1.39
CA GLY A 41 -12.08 19.43 -1.90
C GLY A 41 -11.35 18.61 -0.82
N ASP A 42 -11.54 18.91 0.46
CA ASP A 42 -11.05 18.03 1.52
C ASP A 42 -11.80 16.69 1.48
N PRO A 43 -11.07 15.57 1.61
CA PRO A 43 -11.67 14.24 1.69
C PRO A 43 -12.30 13.99 3.06
N VAL A 44 -13.44 13.30 3.06
CA VAL A 44 -14.14 12.84 4.26
C VAL A 44 -14.31 11.32 4.16
N LEU A 45 -13.74 10.59 5.12
CA LEU A 45 -13.85 9.15 5.22
C LEU A 45 -15.06 8.81 6.10
N VAL A 46 -16.04 8.13 5.50
CA VAL A 46 -17.28 7.73 6.15
C VAL A 46 -17.25 6.22 6.36
N ALA A 47 -17.46 5.79 7.60
CA ALA A 47 -17.59 4.39 7.96
C ALA A 47 -18.84 3.77 7.31
N PRO A 48 -18.92 2.43 7.17
CA PRO A 48 -20.11 1.78 6.62
C PRO A 48 -21.40 2.05 7.41
N ASP A 49 -21.27 2.40 8.69
CA ASP A 49 -22.37 2.80 9.57
C ASP A 49 -22.86 4.25 9.33
N GLY A 50 -22.24 4.98 8.40
CA GLY A 50 -22.52 6.41 8.16
C GLY A 50 -21.80 7.36 9.12
N THR A 51 -21.13 6.82 10.14
CA THR A 51 -20.34 7.60 11.10
C THR A 51 -19.03 8.11 10.47
N VAL A 52 -18.68 9.37 10.75
CA VAL A 52 -17.40 9.96 10.35
C VAL A 52 -16.40 9.86 11.51
N ASP A 53 -15.23 9.29 11.24
CA ASP A 53 -14.19 9.17 12.27
C ASP A 53 -13.54 10.54 12.55
N ARG A 54 -13.64 10.99 13.81
CA ARG A 54 -13.10 12.29 14.24
C ARG A 54 -11.59 12.40 14.02
N ASP A 55 -10.88 11.30 14.13
CA ASP A 55 -9.43 11.31 14.02
C ASP A 55 -8.99 11.39 12.56
N LEU A 56 -9.69 10.73 11.66
CA LEU A 56 -9.51 10.93 10.21
C LEU A 56 -9.83 12.37 9.80
N LEU A 57 -10.83 13.02 10.41
CA LEU A 57 -11.10 14.44 10.18
C LEU A 57 -9.95 15.33 10.68
N ASP A 58 -9.39 15.03 11.85
CA ASP A 58 -8.26 15.80 12.39
C ASP A 58 -6.99 15.61 11.55
N PHE A 59 -6.78 14.40 11.00
CA PHE A 59 -5.72 14.15 10.02
C PHE A 59 -5.87 15.03 8.79
N VAL A 60 -7.07 15.09 8.20
CA VAL A 60 -7.35 15.92 7.03
C VAL A 60 -7.15 17.41 7.32
N ARG A 61 -7.47 17.85 8.54
CA ARG A 61 -7.27 19.24 9.00
C ARG A 61 -5.82 19.56 9.35
N SER A 62 -4.98 18.56 9.53
CA SER A 62 -3.62 18.76 9.99
C SER A 62 -2.73 19.35 8.91
N HIS A 63 -1.73 20.13 9.33
CA HIS A 63 -0.78 20.79 8.45
C HIS A 63 -0.08 19.80 7.51
N GLU A 64 0.25 18.60 8.01
CA GLU A 64 0.85 17.52 7.24
C GLU A 64 0.01 17.04 6.05
N PHE A 65 -1.32 17.10 6.15
CA PHE A 65 -2.22 16.72 5.08
C PHE A 65 -2.60 17.92 4.22
N ARG A 66 -2.82 19.09 4.84
CA ARG A 66 -3.20 20.31 4.12
C ARG A 66 -2.16 20.76 3.10
N ASN A 67 -0.87 20.56 3.38
CA ASN A 67 0.21 20.91 2.45
C ASN A 67 0.37 19.95 1.27
N LEU A 68 -0.38 18.84 1.23
CA LEU A 68 -0.35 17.93 0.08
C LEU A 68 -1.12 18.52 -1.11
N GLU A 69 -0.66 18.18 -2.31
CA GLU A 69 -1.39 18.49 -3.54
C GLU A 69 -2.76 17.81 -3.57
N ARG A 70 -3.73 18.44 -4.25
CA ARG A 70 -5.11 17.94 -4.34
C ARG A 70 -5.17 16.51 -4.89
N GLU A 71 -4.36 16.20 -5.89
CA GLU A 71 -4.30 14.85 -6.46
C GLU A 71 -3.69 13.83 -5.50
N THR A 72 -2.64 14.20 -4.76
CA THR A 72 -2.05 13.34 -3.73
C THR A 72 -3.03 13.07 -2.60
N LYS A 73 -3.77 14.08 -2.15
CA LYS A 73 -4.86 13.91 -1.16
C LYS A 73 -5.90 12.90 -1.67
N ARG A 74 -6.37 13.08 -2.91
CA ARG A 74 -7.36 12.20 -3.53
C ARG A 74 -6.87 10.75 -3.58
N ASN A 75 -5.64 10.56 -4.01
CA ASN A 75 -5.06 9.23 -4.13
C ASN A 75 -4.87 8.61 -2.74
N TYR A 76 -4.25 9.33 -1.79
CA TYR A 76 -4.03 8.84 -0.44
C TYR A 76 -5.33 8.44 0.27
N THR A 77 -6.40 9.22 0.17
CA THR A 77 -7.67 8.84 0.79
C THR A 77 -8.29 7.60 0.12
N THR A 78 -8.17 7.49 -1.21
CA THR A 78 -8.64 6.31 -1.95
C THR A 78 -7.84 5.06 -1.57
N ASP A 79 -6.54 5.23 -1.36
CA ASP A 79 -5.60 4.19 -0.94
C ASP A 79 -5.84 3.76 0.52
N ILE A 80 -6.21 4.69 1.43
CA ILE A 80 -6.58 4.44 2.85
C ILE A 80 -7.86 3.62 3.02
N ARG A 81 -8.83 3.81 2.12
CA ARG A 81 -10.15 3.16 2.18
C ARG A 81 -10.12 1.62 2.33
N PRO A 82 -9.42 0.84 1.49
CA PRO A 82 -9.38 -0.62 1.62
C PRO A 82 -8.80 -1.12 2.95
N LEU A 83 -7.81 -0.41 3.50
CA LEU A 83 -7.25 -0.74 4.82
C LEU A 83 -8.32 -0.59 5.92
N LEU A 84 -9.02 0.55 5.93
CA LEU A 84 -10.07 0.81 6.92
C LEU A 84 -11.23 -0.19 6.80
N THR A 85 -11.62 -0.55 5.57
CA THR A 85 -12.64 -1.57 5.34
C THR A 85 -12.22 -2.93 5.92
N LEU A 86 -10.98 -3.38 5.69
CA LEU A 86 -10.53 -4.66 6.24
C LEU A 86 -10.51 -4.63 7.77
N LEU A 87 -9.95 -3.58 8.36
CA LEU A 87 -9.85 -3.42 9.81
C LEU A 87 -11.22 -3.34 10.47
N SER A 88 -12.14 -2.56 9.89
CA SER A 88 -13.53 -2.45 10.35
C SER A 88 -14.28 -3.76 10.23
N SER A 89 -14.05 -4.54 9.17
CA SER A 89 -14.63 -5.88 9.00
C SER A 89 -14.17 -6.84 10.12
N ARG A 90 -12.98 -6.61 10.68
CA ARG A 90 -12.43 -7.37 11.83
C ARG A 90 -12.81 -6.78 13.18
N GLY A 91 -13.55 -5.66 13.22
CA GLY A 91 -13.85 -4.94 14.45
C GLY A 91 -12.62 -4.29 15.11
N VAL A 92 -11.51 -4.14 14.37
CA VAL A 92 -10.27 -3.55 14.87
C VAL A 92 -10.25 -2.07 14.48
N PRO A 93 -10.25 -1.13 15.44
CA PRO A 93 -10.07 0.28 15.12
C PRO A 93 -8.64 0.49 14.62
N TRP A 94 -8.48 1.28 13.56
CA TRP A 94 -7.17 1.45 12.91
C TRP A 94 -6.07 1.99 13.84
N ARG A 95 -6.44 2.78 14.87
CA ARG A 95 -5.53 3.23 15.93
C ARG A 95 -4.97 2.13 16.81
N ARG A 96 -5.66 0.99 16.89
CA ARG A 96 -5.23 -0.21 17.64
C ARG A 96 -4.74 -1.33 16.72
N ALA A 97 -4.59 -1.05 15.42
CA ALA A 97 -4.07 -2.04 14.48
C ALA A 97 -2.68 -2.51 14.94
N THR A 98 -2.56 -3.82 15.12
CA THR A 98 -1.29 -4.41 15.55
C THR A 98 -0.38 -4.65 14.36
N ARG A 99 0.88 -5.03 14.63
CA ARG A 99 1.82 -5.48 13.58
C ARG A 99 1.22 -6.62 12.74
N GLN A 100 0.47 -7.52 13.38
CA GLN A 100 -0.10 -8.68 12.71
C GLN A 100 -1.24 -8.27 11.78
N ASP A 101 -2.10 -7.34 12.19
CA ASP A 101 -3.21 -6.84 11.35
C ASP A 101 -2.69 -6.18 10.06
N LEU A 102 -1.61 -5.40 10.15
CA LEU A 102 -1.00 -4.74 9.01
C LEU A 102 -0.28 -5.73 8.07
N ALA A 103 0.39 -6.74 8.63
CA ALA A 103 1.05 -7.79 7.85
C ALA A 103 0.02 -8.65 7.11
N ASP A 104 -1.07 -9.00 7.80
CA ASP A 104 -2.15 -9.75 7.21
C ASP A 104 -2.88 -8.95 6.11
N TYR A 105 -3.11 -7.63 6.32
CA TYR A 105 -3.61 -6.75 5.26
C TYR A 105 -2.70 -6.75 4.03
N ARG A 106 -1.37 -6.66 4.22
CA ARG A 106 -0.41 -6.73 3.11
C ARG A 106 -0.50 -8.06 2.37
N HIS A 107 -0.53 -9.16 3.11
CA HIS A 107 -0.66 -10.50 2.54
C HIS A 107 -1.94 -10.60 1.71
N TRP A 108 -3.07 -10.14 2.25
CA TRP A 108 -4.34 -10.09 1.55
C TRP A 108 -4.28 -9.22 0.29
N ARG A 109 -3.60 -8.06 0.35
CA ARG A 109 -3.53 -7.11 -0.76
C ARG A 109 -2.62 -7.56 -1.90
N CYS A 110 -1.48 -8.17 -1.59
CA CYS A 110 -0.46 -8.55 -2.57
C CYS A 110 -0.53 -10.03 -3.00
N ARG A 111 -0.97 -10.94 -2.14
CA ARG A 111 -0.82 -12.39 -2.35
C ARG A 111 -2.12 -13.18 -2.34
N ALA A 112 -3.14 -12.78 -1.57
CA ALA A 112 -4.37 -13.55 -1.47
C ALA A 112 -5.08 -13.67 -2.82
N ALA A 113 -5.45 -14.89 -3.18
CA ALA A 113 -6.22 -15.19 -4.39
C ALA A 113 -7.65 -14.63 -4.33
N GLU A 114 -8.17 -14.40 -3.11
CA GLU A 114 -9.50 -13.85 -2.83
C GLU A 114 -9.64 -12.36 -3.17
N ASN A 115 -8.52 -11.64 -3.37
CA ASN A 115 -8.54 -10.26 -3.83
C ASN A 115 -8.39 -10.21 -5.35
N PRO A 116 -9.46 -9.95 -6.13
CA PRO A 116 -9.38 -9.86 -7.59
C PRO A 116 -8.51 -8.68 -8.06
N GLY A 117 -8.26 -7.69 -7.18
CA GLY A 117 -7.39 -6.54 -7.44
C GLY A 117 -6.03 -6.66 -6.77
N ARG A 118 -5.30 -7.76 -7.00
CA ARG A 118 -3.92 -7.91 -6.54
C ARG A 118 -3.06 -6.76 -7.05
N ILE A 119 -2.26 -6.19 -6.17
CA ILE A 119 -1.39 -5.07 -6.49
C ILE A 119 0.08 -5.51 -6.47
N GLY A 120 0.88 -4.95 -7.38
CA GLY A 120 2.33 -5.11 -7.37
C GLY A 120 3.00 -4.24 -6.31
N GLY A 121 4.29 -4.48 -6.07
CA GLY A 121 5.09 -3.78 -5.04
C GLY A 121 5.06 -2.26 -5.17
N THR A 122 5.07 -1.70 -6.38
CA THR A 122 5.04 -0.25 -6.62
C THR A 122 3.74 0.40 -6.12
N LYS A 123 2.60 -0.26 -6.34
CA LYS A 123 1.31 0.24 -5.87
C LYS A 123 1.17 0.06 -4.36
N TRP A 124 1.69 -1.05 -3.83
CA TRP A 124 1.78 -1.24 -2.38
C TRP A 124 2.63 -0.16 -1.70
N ASP A 125 3.78 0.22 -2.26
CA ASP A 125 4.66 1.24 -1.66
C ASP A 125 3.95 2.61 -1.55
N ARG A 126 3.16 2.95 -2.57
CA ARG A 126 2.28 4.13 -2.55
C ARG A 126 1.20 4.04 -1.46
N GLU A 127 0.48 2.93 -1.39
CA GLU A 127 -0.56 2.69 -0.38
C GLU A 127 0.07 2.73 1.05
N ALA A 128 1.19 2.03 1.24
CA ALA A 128 1.95 1.99 2.49
C ALA A 128 2.49 3.36 2.90
N SER A 129 2.88 4.20 1.95
CA SER A 129 3.29 5.59 2.21
C SER A 129 2.11 6.44 2.72
N ALA A 130 0.93 6.28 2.12
CA ALA A 130 -0.28 6.96 2.59
C ALA A 130 -0.64 6.54 4.03
N PHE A 131 -0.61 5.23 4.33
CA PHE A 131 -0.87 4.73 5.68
C PHE A 131 0.20 5.18 6.67
N THR A 132 1.48 5.14 6.28
CA THR A 132 2.58 5.58 7.14
C THR A 132 2.42 7.04 7.53
N LYS A 133 1.95 7.89 6.63
CA LYS A 133 1.68 9.30 6.93
C LYS A 133 0.54 9.46 7.93
N LEU A 134 -0.55 8.71 7.76
CA LEU A 134 -1.67 8.68 8.71
C LEU A 134 -1.21 8.21 10.10
N PHE A 135 -0.53 7.07 10.17
CA PHE A 135 -0.10 6.47 11.43
C PHE A 135 0.97 7.31 12.14
N ARG A 136 1.89 7.91 11.38
CA ARG A 136 2.90 8.82 11.93
C ARG A 136 2.28 10.07 12.53
N TRP A 137 1.33 10.68 11.82
CA TRP A 137 0.59 11.83 12.32
C TRP A 137 -0.18 11.48 13.61
N ALA A 138 -0.86 10.33 13.61
CA ALA A 138 -1.62 9.84 14.77
C ALA A 138 -0.73 9.33 15.92
N LYS A 139 0.60 9.29 15.73
CA LYS A 139 1.59 8.69 16.63
C LYS A 139 1.27 7.24 17.00
N VAL A 140 0.67 6.50 16.06
CA VAL A 140 0.33 5.09 16.19
C VAL A 140 1.50 4.25 15.69
N TYR A 141 1.96 3.33 16.53
CA TYR A 141 2.98 2.35 16.19
C TYR A 141 2.38 0.95 16.27
N PRO A 142 2.77 0.03 15.38
CA PRO A 142 3.82 0.12 14.34
C PRO A 142 3.44 0.93 13.09
N LEU A 143 4.44 1.42 12.34
CA LEU A 143 4.20 2.01 11.02
C LEU A 143 4.06 0.92 9.94
N PRO A 144 3.12 1.04 9.00
CA PRO A 144 2.91 0.08 7.91
C PRO A 144 4.15 -0.21 7.06
N VAL A 145 4.96 0.81 6.74
CA VAL A 145 6.23 0.61 6.01
C VAL A 145 7.27 -0.17 6.81
N ASP A 146 7.28 -0.06 8.15
CA ASP A 146 8.18 -0.84 9.02
C ASP A 146 7.81 -2.33 8.98
N VAL A 147 6.51 -2.63 8.95
CA VAL A 147 5.99 -3.98 8.76
C VAL A 147 6.45 -4.54 7.41
N SER A 148 6.33 -3.75 6.33
CA SER A 148 6.80 -4.16 5.00
C SER A 148 8.28 -4.55 5.03
N ARG A 149 9.16 -3.64 5.46
CA ARG A 149 10.62 -3.89 5.53
C ARG A 149 10.95 -5.11 6.38
N ARG A 150 10.24 -5.35 7.47
CA ARG A 150 10.48 -6.50 8.35
C ARG A 150 10.08 -7.81 7.67
N GLU A 151 8.92 -7.85 7.04
CA GLU A 151 8.49 -9.03 6.29
C GLU A 151 9.38 -9.29 5.07
N ASP A 152 9.84 -8.25 4.37
CA ASP A 152 10.79 -8.39 3.27
C ASP A 152 12.12 -8.99 3.76
N ARG A 153 12.64 -8.53 4.91
CA ARG A 153 13.79 -9.16 5.57
C ARG A 153 13.50 -10.59 6.03
N ALA A 154 12.30 -10.88 6.53
CA ALA A 154 11.93 -12.22 6.95
C ALA A 154 11.84 -13.17 5.75
N ALA A 155 11.27 -12.71 4.63
CA ALA A 155 11.21 -13.46 3.38
C ALA A 155 12.60 -13.68 2.77
N ASP A 156 13.45 -12.66 2.77
CA ASP A 156 14.86 -12.76 2.35
C ASP A 156 15.65 -13.74 3.23
N ALA A 157 15.47 -13.68 4.55
CA ALA A 157 16.09 -14.62 5.49
C ALA A 157 15.59 -16.06 5.28
N VAL A 158 14.29 -16.27 5.03
CA VAL A 158 13.74 -17.58 4.68
C VAL A 158 14.30 -18.05 3.33
N SER A 159 14.33 -17.19 2.32
CA SER A 159 14.90 -17.50 0.99
C SER A 159 16.38 -17.87 1.10
N SER A 160 17.16 -17.10 1.86
CA SER A 160 18.58 -17.39 2.16
C SER A 160 18.74 -18.71 2.90
N ARG A 161 17.90 -18.99 3.91
CA ARG A 161 17.92 -20.27 4.66
C ARG A 161 17.55 -21.47 3.77
N VAL A 162 16.64 -21.28 2.83
CA VAL A 162 16.27 -22.28 1.81
C VAL A 162 17.37 -22.41 0.74
N LEU A 163 18.10 -21.35 0.42
CA LEU A 163 19.23 -21.39 -0.51
C LEU A 163 20.37 -22.30 0.00
N TRP A 164 20.63 -22.33 1.32
CA TRP A 164 21.59 -23.27 1.91
C TRP A 164 21.07 -24.71 2.03
N LEU A 165 19.74 -24.91 2.04
CA LEU A 165 19.10 -26.23 1.90
C LEU A 165 19.16 -26.75 0.44
N ARG A 166 19.55 -25.89 -0.51
CA ARG A 166 19.81 -26.24 -1.90
C ARG A 166 21.31 -26.37 -2.15
N HIS A 167 21.98 -27.33 -1.51
CA HIS A 167 23.37 -27.68 -1.86
C HIS A 167 23.62 -29.19 -1.93
N HIS A 168 24.30 -29.59 -3.01
CA HIS A 168 25.02 -30.85 -3.27
C HIS A 168 24.24 -32.11 -3.69
N SER A 169 23.84 -32.18 -4.96
CA SER A 169 24.00 -33.44 -5.70
C SER A 169 25.36 -33.43 -6.41
N ALA A 170 26.14 -34.45 -6.09
CA ALA A 170 27.52 -34.66 -6.51
C ALA A 170 27.67 -34.92 -8.03
N ARG A 171 28.91 -34.73 -8.50
CA ARG A 171 29.44 -34.86 -9.88
C ARG A 171 29.03 -36.15 -10.62
N PRO A 172 29.25 -36.16 -11.95
CA PRO A 172 30.16 -37.18 -12.48
C PRO A 172 31.42 -36.59 -13.11
N ALA A 173 32.51 -37.32 -12.93
CA ALA A 173 33.82 -37.10 -13.52
C ALA A 173 33.77 -37.17 -15.06
N GLY A 174 34.57 -36.34 -15.76
CA GLY A 174 34.72 -36.49 -17.21
C GLY A 174 35.40 -35.36 -17.99
N LYS A 175 36.73 -35.37 -17.96
CA LYS A 175 37.69 -34.90 -18.99
C LYS A 175 38.00 -33.39 -19.13
N PRO A 176 39.31 -33.03 -19.22
CA PRO A 176 39.76 -31.65 -19.46
C PRO A 176 39.83 -31.34 -20.96
N TRP A 177 39.24 -30.20 -21.38
CA TRP A 177 39.53 -29.61 -22.68
C TRP A 177 40.83 -28.83 -22.61
N CYS A 178 41.92 -29.48 -22.99
CA CYS A 178 43.14 -28.82 -23.47
C CYS A 178 42.95 -28.50 -24.96
N PHE A 179 42.85 -27.23 -25.33
CA PHE A 179 43.23 -26.78 -26.67
C PHE A 179 44.27 -25.66 -26.55
N ARG A 180 45.53 -26.09 -26.44
CA ARG A 180 46.71 -25.25 -26.62
C ARG A 180 47.08 -25.26 -28.09
N ARG A 181 46.89 -24.09 -28.71
CA ARG A 181 47.55 -23.54 -29.91
C ARG A 181 48.73 -24.36 -30.45
N ALA A 182 48.61 -24.88 -31.67
CA ALA A 182 49.74 -25.40 -32.47
C ALA A 182 50.18 -24.36 -33.53
N PRO A 183 51.49 -24.17 -33.77
CA PRO A 183 52.00 -23.23 -34.76
C PRO A 183 52.08 -23.82 -36.18
N ARG A 184 52.00 -22.91 -37.17
CA ARG A 184 52.26 -23.14 -38.60
C ARG A 184 53.66 -23.72 -38.84
N ARG A 185 53.77 -24.70 -39.74
CA ARG A 185 54.99 -25.04 -40.48
C ARG A 185 54.63 -25.25 -41.95
N SER A 186 55.42 -24.63 -42.82
CA SER A 186 55.28 -24.63 -44.27
C SER A 186 56.21 -25.64 -44.94
N ALA A 187 55.76 -26.10 -46.12
CA ALA A 187 56.51 -26.55 -47.31
C ALA A 187 57.09 -27.99 -47.35
N PRO A 188 57.41 -28.53 -48.54
CA PRO A 188 56.77 -28.37 -49.87
C PRO A 188 56.53 -29.73 -50.59
N THR A 189 55.77 -29.72 -51.68
CA THR A 189 55.86 -30.77 -52.70
C THR A 189 55.70 -30.13 -54.08
N GLY A 190 56.75 -30.24 -54.89
CA GLY A 190 56.75 -29.82 -56.28
C GLY A 190 55.86 -30.72 -57.14
N GLN A 191 55.33 -30.14 -58.20
CA GLN A 191 54.87 -30.85 -59.39
C GLN A 191 55.73 -30.39 -60.57
N GLY A 192 56.09 -31.38 -61.40
CA GLY A 192 56.26 -31.33 -62.87
C GLY A 192 56.81 -30.09 -63.51
#